data_AF-A0A352VBC7-F1
#
_entry.id   AF-A0A352VBC7-F1
#
_cell.length_a   1.000
_cell.length_b   1.000
_cell.length_c   1.000
_cell.angle_alpha   90.00
_cell.angle_beta   90.00
_cell.angle_gamma   90.00
#
_symmetry.space_group_name_H-M   'P 1'
#
loop_
_entity.id
_entity.type
_entity.pdbx_description
1 polymer ?
#
loop_
_entity_poly.entity_id
_entity_poly.type
_entity_poly.pdbx_seq_one_letter_code
_entity_poly.pdbx_strand_id
1 'polypeptide(L)'
;MKIVFKNKKVVGAYLITLGILGLLNIFFNLSILYAVSILTIFLSIHLLLKAFSNKIKNGKLFITGSILFLINVFIIVYDLLIKNTGYTLTHLWPVIPMLIGLTFILYKIFINKESIGIYIPGLFIFFISIVLMLYTFNILSDFKKFLLLLIPCFIIYLGIYLVTDTKRG
;
A
#
# COMPACT_ATOMS: atom_id res chain seq x y z
N MET A 1 -21.15 -4.08 3.27
CA MET A 1 -20.27 -5.26 3.08
C MET A 1 -21.09 -6.51 2.69
N LYS A 2 -21.91 -6.47 1.61
CA LYS A 2 -22.84 -7.55 1.22
C LYS A 2 -22.48 -8.26 -0.10
N ILE A 3 -21.37 -7.89 -0.76
CA ILE A 3 -21.08 -8.28 -2.15
C ILE A 3 -20.15 -9.51 -2.26
N VAL A 4 -19.43 -9.89 -1.20
CA VAL A 4 -18.38 -10.94 -1.30
C VAL A 4 -18.92 -12.36 -1.13
N PHE A 5 -20.02 -12.58 -0.39
CA PHE A 5 -20.48 -13.93 -0.04
C PHE A 5 -21.50 -14.57 -0.99
N LYS A 6 -21.91 -13.91 -2.07
CA LYS A 6 -22.95 -14.45 -2.97
C LYS A 6 -22.45 -15.59 -3.89
N ASN A 7 -21.14 -15.78 -3.99
CA ASN A 7 -20.55 -16.73 -4.92
C ASN A 7 -19.90 -17.91 -4.17
N LYS A 8 -20.61 -19.05 -4.13
CA LYS A 8 -20.18 -20.28 -3.42
C LYS A 8 -18.76 -20.72 -3.81
N LYS A 9 -18.35 -20.49 -5.06
CA LYS A 9 -16.99 -20.80 -5.55
C LYS A 9 -15.90 -19.97 -4.86
N VAL A 10 -16.17 -18.69 -4.59
CA VAL A 10 -15.21 -17.78 -3.92
C VAL A 10 -15.05 -18.16 -2.45
N VAL A 11 -16.16 -18.47 -1.77
CA VAL A 11 -16.13 -18.95 -0.39
C VAL A 11 -15.41 -20.29 -0.29
N GLY A 12 -15.67 -21.21 -1.22
CA GLY A 12 -14.97 -22.50 -1.31
C GLY A 12 -13.46 -22.32 -1.51
N ALA A 13 -13.03 -21.38 -2.36
CA ALA A 13 -11.62 -21.07 -2.53
C ALA A 13 -10.97 -20.58 -1.23
N TYR A 14 -11.59 -19.64 -0.50
CA TYR A 14 -11.05 -19.18 0.79
C TYR A 14 -10.98 -20.29 1.84
N LEU A 15 -11.97 -21.18 1.90
CA LEU A 15 -11.96 -22.33 2.82
C LEU A 15 -10.84 -23.31 2.48
N ILE A 16 -10.60 -23.58 1.19
CA ILE A 16 -9.47 -24.40 0.74
C ILE A 16 -8.15 -23.73 1.10
N THR A 17 -8.02 -22.41 0.90
CA THR A 17 -6.81 -21.67 1.30
C THR A 17 -6.56 -21.75 2.80
N LEU A 18 -7.60 -21.61 3.63
CA LEU A 18 -7.51 -21.77 5.07
C LEU A 18 -7.12 -23.20 5.47
N GLY A 19 -7.67 -24.22 4.81
CA GLY A 19 -7.30 -25.63 5.05
C GLY A 19 -5.84 -25.92 4.70
N ILE A 20 -5.36 -25.43 3.55
CA ILE A 20 -3.96 -25.55 3.14
C ILE A 20 -3.05 -24.83 4.13
N LEU A 21 -3.42 -23.63 4.60
CA LEU A 21 -2.65 -22.90 5.60
C LEU A 21 -2.60 -23.62 6.94
N GLY A 22 -3.71 -24.23 7.37
CA GLY A 22 -3.73 -25.07 8.57
C GLY A 22 -2.79 -26.26 8.46
N LEU A 23 -2.81 -26.96 7.32
CA LEU A 23 -1.89 -28.07 7.04
C LEU A 23 -0.43 -27.60 7.04
N LEU A 24 -0.11 -26.53 6.31
CA LEU A 24 1.24 -26.00 6.25
C LEU A 24 1.74 -25.54 7.64
N ASN A 25 0.86 -24.98 8.48
CA ASN A 25 1.24 -24.61 9.84
C ASN A 25 1.60 -25.84 10.71
N ILE A 26 0.83 -26.94 10.59
CA ILE A 26 1.11 -28.19 11.29
C ILE A 26 2.46 -28.79 10.87
N PHE A 27 2.78 -28.76 9.57
CA PHE A 27 4.00 -29.39 9.05
C PHE A 27 5.26 -28.52 9.12
N PHE A 28 5.12 -27.19 9.01
CA PHE A 28 6.26 -26.28 8.84
C PHE A 28 6.35 -25.21 9.95
N ASN A 29 5.49 -25.26 10.97
CA ASN A 29 5.44 -24.30 12.07
C ASN A 29 5.41 -22.85 11.58
N LEU A 30 4.53 -22.59 10.61
CA LEU A 30 4.39 -21.28 9.98
C LEU A 30 3.92 -20.24 11.00
N SER A 31 4.66 -19.15 11.10
CA SER A 31 4.19 -18.02 11.92
C SER A 31 2.80 -17.54 11.42
N ILE A 32 1.94 -17.19 12.38
CA ILE A 32 0.61 -16.61 12.10
C ILE A 32 0.68 -15.45 11.12
N LEU A 33 1.77 -14.69 11.15
CA LEU A 33 2.03 -13.57 10.26
C LEU A 33 2.06 -14.00 8.78
N TYR A 34 2.72 -15.11 8.44
CA TYR A 34 2.71 -15.62 7.06
C TYR A 34 1.36 -16.16 6.63
N ALA A 35 0.63 -16.82 7.53
CA ALA A 35 -0.71 -17.32 7.22
C ALA A 35 -1.67 -16.15 6.89
N VAL A 36 -1.62 -15.07 7.67
CA VAL A 36 -2.36 -13.84 7.40
C VAL A 36 -1.89 -13.19 6.09
N SER A 37 -0.58 -13.16 5.83
CA SER A 37 -0.05 -12.61 4.57
C SER A 37 -0.52 -13.38 3.35
N ILE A 38 -0.52 -14.72 3.38
CA ILE A 38 -1.00 -15.53 2.26
C ILE A 38 -2.49 -15.27 1.98
N LEU A 39 -3.34 -15.24 3.01
CA LEU A 39 -4.76 -14.93 2.85
C LEU A 39 -4.98 -13.54 2.24
N THR A 40 -4.24 -12.55 2.73
CA THR A 40 -4.37 -11.17 2.25
C THR A 40 -3.79 -10.97 0.85
N ILE A 41 -2.77 -11.74 0.45
CA ILE A 41 -2.28 -11.81 -0.95
C ILE A 41 -3.39 -12.35 -1.85
N PHE A 42 -4.02 -13.47 -1.52
CA PHE A 42 -5.13 -14.02 -2.32
C PHE A 42 -6.28 -13.03 -2.46
N LEU A 43 -6.66 -12.37 -1.37
CA LEU A 43 -7.66 -11.31 -1.38
C LEU A 43 -7.24 -10.14 -2.28
N SER A 44 -5.98 -9.69 -2.18
CA SER A 44 -5.45 -8.59 -2.98
C SER A 44 -5.47 -8.88 -4.49
N ILE A 45 -5.07 -10.09 -4.89
CA ILE A 45 -5.07 -10.53 -6.29
C ILE A 45 -6.52 -10.59 -6.79
N HIS A 46 -7.43 -11.15 -6.00
CA HIS A 46 -8.85 -11.18 -6.36
C HIS A 46 -9.44 -9.78 -6.57
N LEU A 47 -9.11 -8.83 -5.68
CA LEU A 47 -9.54 -7.43 -5.80
C LEU A 47 -8.96 -6.75 -7.04
N LEU A 48 -7.67 -6.97 -7.33
CA LEU A 48 -6.99 -6.43 -8.51
C LEU A 48 -7.61 -6.97 -9.80
N LEU A 49 -7.80 -8.29 -9.91
CA LEU A 49 -8.45 -8.93 -11.07
C LEU A 49 -9.85 -8.36 -11.31
N LYS A 50 -10.63 -8.19 -10.24
CA LYS A 50 -11.98 -7.60 -10.33
C LYS A 50 -11.96 -6.11 -10.67
N ALA A 51 -10.92 -5.39 -10.27
CA ALA A 51 -10.72 -4.00 -10.64
C ALA A 51 -10.34 -3.85 -12.12
N PHE A 52 -9.45 -4.70 -12.64
CA PHE A 52 -9.07 -4.72 -14.05
C PHE A 52 -10.20 -5.14 -14.98
N SER A 53 -11.03 -6.11 -14.56
CA SER A 53 -12.18 -6.57 -15.35
C SER A 53 -13.26 -5.49 -15.54
N ASN A 54 -13.40 -4.54 -14.61
CA ASN A 54 -14.42 -3.48 -14.64
C ASN A 54 -13.79 -2.10 -14.40
N LYS A 55 -12.89 -1.70 -15.32
CA LYS A 55 -11.98 -0.54 -15.23
C LYS A 55 -12.60 0.75 -14.66
N ILE A 56 -13.86 1.06 -14.99
CA ILE A 56 -14.44 2.39 -14.73
C ILE A 56 -15.15 2.50 -13.35
N LYS A 57 -15.83 1.44 -12.90
CA LYS A 57 -16.63 1.47 -11.64
C LYS A 57 -15.84 1.07 -10.39
N ASN A 58 -14.75 0.33 -10.54
CA ASN A 58 -14.11 -0.36 -9.41
C ASN A 58 -12.80 0.28 -8.92
N GLY A 59 -12.59 1.57 -9.17
CA GLY A 59 -11.34 2.23 -8.80
C GLY A 59 -10.92 2.11 -7.33
N LYS A 60 -11.91 2.07 -6.42
CA LYS A 60 -11.68 1.78 -4.99
C LYS A 60 -11.08 0.38 -4.78
N LEU A 61 -11.54 -0.63 -5.52
CA LEU A 61 -11.03 -2.00 -5.43
C LEU A 61 -9.59 -2.10 -5.93
N PHE A 62 -9.21 -1.31 -6.93
CA PHE A 62 -7.82 -1.23 -7.39
C PHE A 62 -6.91 -0.70 -6.29
N ILE A 63 -7.27 0.44 -5.68
CA ILE A 63 -6.47 1.06 -4.62
C ILE A 63 -6.34 0.09 -3.44
N THR A 64 -7.46 -0.47 -2.97
CA THR A 64 -7.43 -1.43 -1.85
C THR A 64 -6.63 -2.69 -2.19
N GLY A 65 -6.80 -3.25 -3.39
CA GLY A 65 -6.06 -4.43 -3.84
C GLY A 65 -4.55 -4.16 -3.93
N SER A 66 -4.17 -3.04 -4.54
CA SER A 66 -2.76 -2.63 -4.69
C SER A 66 -2.09 -2.38 -3.33
N ILE A 67 -2.75 -1.68 -2.39
CA ILE A 67 -2.20 -1.44 -1.05
C ILE A 67 -1.98 -2.77 -0.32
N LEU A 68 -2.99 -3.66 -0.31
CA LEU A 68 -2.86 -4.97 0.33
C LEU A 68 -1.77 -5.82 -0.30
N PHE A 69 -1.63 -5.78 -1.63
CA PHE A 69 -0.58 -6.50 -2.33
C PHE A 69 0.81 -5.98 -1.96
N LEU A 70 1.01 -4.66 -2.02
CA LEU A 70 2.30 -4.03 -1.70
C LEU A 70 2.71 -4.24 -0.23
N ILE A 71 1.78 -4.16 0.72
CA ILE A 71 2.06 -4.46 2.14
C ILE A 71 2.55 -5.90 2.29
N ASN A 72 1.92 -6.85 1.60
CA ASN A 72 2.34 -8.24 1.67
C ASN A 72 3.69 -8.50 1.03
N VAL A 73 3.96 -7.90 -0.13
CA VAL A 73 5.29 -7.94 -0.74
C VAL A 73 6.32 -7.37 0.23
N PHE A 74 6.02 -6.23 0.87
CA PHE A 74 6.90 -5.63 1.86
C PHE A 74 7.17 -6.57 3.05
N ILE A 75 6.14 -7.22 3.60
CA ILE A 75 6.31 -8.18 4.71
C ILE A 75 7.23 -9.34 4.30
N ILE A 76 7.04 -9.90 3.11
CA ILE A 76 7.86 -11.00 2.59
C ILE A 76 9.31 -10.55 2.39
N VAL A 77 9.50 -9.38 1.75
CA VAL A 77 10.83 -8.81 1.50
C VAL A 77 11.55 -8.46 2.81
N TYR A 78 10.82 -7.89 3.79
CA TYR A 78 11.35 -7.57 5.10
C TYR A 78 11.91 -8.80 5.80
N ASP A 79 11.13 -9.88 5.81
CA ASP A 79 11.53 -11.09 6.51
C ASP A 79 12.66 -11.85 5.80
N LEU A 80 12.65 -11.89 4.46
CA LEU A 80 13.69 -12.57 3.68
C LEU A 80 15.04 -11.83 3.67
N LEU A 81 15.03 -10.50 3.52
CA LEU A 81 16.25 -9.73 3.27
C LEU A 81 16.70 -8.91 4.47
N ILE A 82 15.77 -8.45 5.31
CA ILE A 82 16.06 -7.37 6.24
C ILE A 82 16.18 -7.86 7.69
N LYS A 83 15.47 -8.91 8.06
CA LYS A 83 15.62 -9.55 9.38
C LYS A 83 17.06 -9.96 9.68
N ASN A 84 17.81 -10.37 8.66
CA ASN A 84 19.20 -10.81 8.78
C ASN A 84 20.23 -9.66 8.77
N THR A 85 19.83 -8.43 8.44
CA THR A 85 20.73 -7.27 8.34
C THR A 85 20.69 -6.37 9.59
N GLY A 86 19.89 -6.73 10.61
CA GLY A 86 19.81 -6.01 11.88
C GLY A 86 18.92 -4.76 11.85
N TYR A 87 18.31 -4.42 10.70
CA TYR A 87 17.35 -3.32 10.64
C TYR A 87 16.01 -3.73 11.27
N THR A 88 15.62 -2.97 12.28
CA THR A 88 14.33 -3.13 12.97
C THR A 88 13.17 -2.54 12.16
N LEU A 89 11.95 -2.93 12.51
CA LEU A 89 10.71 -2.38 11.93
C LEU A 89 10.64 -0.84 11.98
N THR A 90 11.29 -0.23 12.98
CA THR A 90 11.39 1.23 13.12
C THR A 90 12.25 1.89 12.04
N HIS A 91 13.03 1.12 11.26
CA HIS A 91 13.78 1.66 10.14
C HIS A 91 12.96 1.69 8.85
N LEU A 92 11.90 0.89 8.79
CA LEU A 92 11.16 0.63 7.55
C LEU A 92 9.70 1.09 7.59
N TRP A 93 9.22 1.58 8.73
CA TRP A 93 7.89 2.17 8.79
C TRP A 93 7.64 3.28 7.75
N PRO A 94 8.63 4.07 7.25
CA PRO A 94 8.39 5.05 6.18
C PRO A 94 8.07 4.39 4.83
N VAL A 95 8.41 3.11 4.64
CA VAL A 95 8.11 2.38 3.40
C VAL A 95 6.61 2.15 3.23
N ILE A 96 5.86 1.99 4.33
CA ILE A 96 4.40 1.76 4.28
C ILE A 96 3.67 2.95 3.62
N PRO A 97 3.81 4.21 4.08
CA PRO A 97 3.20 5.34 3.41
C PRO A 97 3.78 5.53 1.99
N MET A 98 5.05 5.18 1.73
CA MET A 98 5.62 5.23 0.38
C MET A 98 4.83 4.34 -0.59
N LEU A 99 4.53 3.11 -0.20
CA LEU A 99 3.75 2.15 -1.00
C LEU A 99 2.30 2.61 -1.21
N ILE A 100 1.71 3.26 -0.19
CA ILE A 100 0.37 3.86 -0.30
C ILE A 100 0.39 5.01 -1.33
N GLY A 101 1.38 5.91 -1.25
CA GLY A 101 1.58 6.99 -2.20
C GLY A 101 1.77 6.48 -3.63
N LEU A 102 2.61 5.45 -3.80
CA LEU A 102 2.82 4.77 -5.07
C LEU A 102 1.50 4.21 -5.64
N THR A 103 0.65 3.63 -4.80
CA THR A 103 -0.65 3.11 -5.25
C THR A 103 -1.54 4.19 -5.85
N PHE A 104 -1.58 5.38 -5.25
CA PHE A 104 -2.35 6.51 -5.78
C PHE A 104 -1.79 7.02 -7.11
N ILE A 105 -0.46 6.99 -7.29
CA ILE A 105 0.20 7.31 -8.57
C ILE A 105 -0.18 6.28 -9.64
N LEU A 106 -0.04 5.00 -9.34
CA LEU A 106 -0.41 3.90 -10.24
C LEU A 106 -1.90 3.92 -10.59
N TYR A 107 -2.76 4.29 -9.63
CA TYR A 107 -4.19 4.45 -9.86
C TYR A 107 -4.49 5.45 -10.98
N LYS A 108 -3.80 6.61 -10.99
CA LYS A 108 -3.94 7.60 -12.05
C LYS A 108 -3.52 7.05 -13.42
N ILE A 109 -2.37 6.36 -13.47
CA ILE A 109 -1.80 5.80 -14.70
C ILE A 109 -2.71 4.72 -15.31
N PHE A 110 -3.17 3.77 -14.49
CA PHE A 110 -3.89 2.59 -15.00
C PHE A 110 -5.40 2.79 -15.19
N ILE A 111 -6.04 3.65 -14.40
CA ILE A 111 -7.49 3.82 -14.41
C ILE A 111 -7.92 5.13 -15.10
N ASN A 112 -6.94 5.98 -15.45
CA ASN A 112 -7.11 7.20 -16.24
C ASN A 112 -8.29 8.09 -15.82
N LYS A 113 -8.60 8.12 -14.51
CA LYS A 113 -9.58 9.09 -14.00
C LYS A 113 -8.91 10.46 -13.94
N GLU A 114 -9.59 11.47 -14.46
CA GLU A 114 -9.14 12.86 -14.44
C GLU A 114 -9.14 13.49 -13.05
N SER A 115 -9.43 12.72 -11.99
CA SER A 115 -9.51 13.29 -10.64
C SER A 115 -8.15 13.56 -10.03
N ILE A 116 -7.65 14.77 -10.26
CA ILE A 116 -6.40 15.31 -9.70
C ILE A 116 -6.36 15.19 -8.18
N GLY A 117 -7.52 15.33 -7.51
CA GLY A 117 -7.66 15.23 -6.05
C GLY A 117 -7.26 13.90 -5.41
N ILE A 118 -6.97 12.84 -6.17
CA ILE A 118 -6.43 11.57 -5.65
C ILE A 118 -4.91 11.47 -5.86
N TYR A 119 -4.39 12.07 -6.93
CA TYR A 119 -3.00 11.96 -7.32
C TYR A 119 -2.07 12.83 -6.47
N ILE A 120 -2.48 14.07 -6.17
CA ILE A 120 -1.66 15.01 -5.39
C ILE A 120 -1.44 14.50 -3.96
N PRO A 121 -2.46 14.03 -3.22
CA PRO A 121 -2.23 13.40 -1.92
C PRO A 121 -1.29 12.19 -2.02
N GLY A 122 -1.40 11.40 -3.08
CA GLY A 122 -0.49 10.28 -3.35
C GLY A 122 0.97 10.69 -3.49
N LEU A 123 1.25 11.70 -4.32
CA LEU A 123 2.59 12.26 -4.49
C LEU A 123 3.15 12.82 -3.18
N PHE A 124 2.32 13.51 -2.41
CA PHE A 124 2.72 14.11 -1.15
C PHE A 124 3.07 13.07 -0.10
N ILE A 125 2.23 12.04 0.06
CA ILE A 125 2.51 10.91 0.93
C ILE A 125 3.80 10.23 0.50
N PHE A 126 3.99 10.00 -0.80
CA PHE A 126 5.22 9.40 -1.34
C PHE A 126 6.45 10.25 -1.00
N PHE A 127 6.37 11.57 -1.20
CA PHE A 127 7.49 12.47 -0.93
C PHE A 127 7.83 12.57 0.56
N ILE A 128 6.82 12.72 1.44
CA ILE A 128 7.02 12.69 2.90
C ILE A 128 7.69 11.39 3.32
N SER A 129 7.29 10.28 2.72
CA SER A 129 7.87 8.97 3.04
C SER A 129 9.36 8.91 2.72
N ILE A 130 9.80 9.52 1.61
CA ILE A 130 11.22 9.65 1.28
C ILE A 130 11.93 10.49 2.34
N VAL A 131 11.38 11.64 2.73
CA VAL A 131 11.99 12.51 3.75
C VAL A 131 12.10 11.79 5.10
N LEU A 132 11.04 11.09 5.51
CA LEU A 132 11.03 10.26 6.71
C LEU A 132 12.06 9.13 6.64
N MET A 133 12.25 8.53 5.45
CA MET A 133 13.23 7.50 5.23
C MET A 133 14.67 8.05 5.38
N LEU A 134 14.96 9.23 4.81
CA LEU A 134 16.25 9.91 4.98
C LEU A 134 16.54 10.24 6.45
N TYR A 135 15.52 10.67 7.20
CA TYR A 135 15.64 10.91 8.63
C TYR A 135 15.90 9.61 9.41
N THR A 136 15.14 8.55 9.10
CA THR A 136 15.22 7.26 9.77
C THR A 136 16.58 6.56 9.54
N PHE A 137 17.22 6.80 8.39
CA PHE A 137 18.57 6.32 8.11
C PHE A 137 19.69 7.26 8.59
N ASN A 138 19.37 8.27 9.41
CA ASN A 138 20.32 9.27 9.93
C ASN A 138 21.09 10.04 8.83
N ILE A 139 20.59 10.06 7.59
CA ILE A 139 21.15 10.89 6.50
C ILE A 139 20.86 12.37 6.81
N LEU A 140 19.66 12.64 7.35
CA LEU A 140 19.29 13.92 7.92
C LEU A 140 19.36 13.82 9.45
N SER A 141 20.48 14.24 10.04
CA SER A 141 20.71 14.16 11.48
C SER A 141 20.03 15.28 12.28
N ASP A 142 19.58 16.34 11.62
CA ASP A 142 19.15 17.57 12.27
C ASP A 142 17.63 17.75 12.13
N PHE A 143 16.89 17.56 13.22
CA PHE A 143 15.42 17.68 13.25
C PHE A 143 14.94 19.04 12.74
N LYS A 144 15.75 20.09 12.94
CA LYS A 144 15.48 21.42 12.41
C LYS A 144 15.53 21.44 10.89
N LYS A 145 16.49 20.75 10.26
CA LYS A 145 16.57 20.59 8.79
C LYS A 145 15.42 19.75 8.25
N PHE A 146 14.99 18.73 8.99
CA PHE A 146 13.79 17.95 8.66
C PHE A 146 12.53 18.83 8.64
N LEU A 147 12.30 19.65 9.67
CA LEU A 147 11.19 20.61 9.72
C LEU A 147 11.27 21.64 8.58
N LEU A 148 12.48 22.16 8.32
CA LEU A 148 12.76 23.09 7.21
C LEU A 148 12.48 22.48 5.83
N LEU A 149 12.58 21.16 5.66
CA LEU A 149 12.19 20.46 4.43
C LEU A 149 10.68 20.20 4.38
N LEU A 150 10.06 19.86 5.50
CA LEU A 150 8.66 19.49 5.55
C LEU A 150 7.71 20.67 5.29
N ILE A 151 8.04 21.85 5.80
CA ILE A 151 7.25 23.09 5.61
C ILE A 151 7.10 23.48 4.12
N PRO A 152 8.18 23.65 3.33
CA PRO A 152 8.05 23.99 1.91
C PRO A 152 7.35 22.88 1.13
N CYS A 153 7.54 21.60 1.47
CA CYS A 153 6.78 20.52 0.87
C CYS A 153 5.27 20.63 1.13
N PHE A 154 4.88 21.01 2.36
CA PHE A 154 3.48 21.24 2.71
C PHE A 154 2.89 22.44 1.96
N ILE A 155 3.66 23.53 1.81
CA ILE A 155 3.26 24.72 1.07
C ILE A 155 3.10 24.41 -0.42
N ILE A 156 4.07 23.73 -1.04
CA ILE A 156 4.00 23.29 -2.43
C ILE A 156 2.79 22.37 -2.63
N TYR A 157 2.57 21.43 -1.72
CA TYR A 157 1.40 20.55 -1.75
C TYR A 157 0.09 21.32 -1.71
N LEU A 158 -0.09 22.23 -0.75
CA LEU A 158 -1.27 23.09 -0.64
C LEU A 158 -1.46 23.93 -1.90
N GLY A 159 -0.38 24.51 -2.45
CA GLY A 159 -0.42 25.30 -3.68
C GLY A 159 -0.89 24.46 -4.88
N ILE A 160 -0.31 23.29 -5.10
CA ILE A 160 -0.71 22.38 -6.19
C ILE A 160 -2.17 21.94 -5.98
N TYR A 161 -2.57 21.62 -4.76
CA TYR A 161 -3.94 21.24 -4.43
C TYR A 161 -4.93 22.37 -4.78
N LEU A 162 -4.68 23.61 -4.32
CA LEU A 162 -5.57 24.75 -4.58
C LEU A 162 -5.67 25.12 -6.08
N VAL A 163 -4.54 25.11 -6.80
CA VAL A 163 -4.52 25.41 -8.25
C VAL A 163 -5.26 24.35 -9.07
N THR A 164 -5.29 23.12 -8.61
CA THR A 164 -5.93 22.02 -9.35
C THR A 164 -7.37 21.79 -8.96
N ASP A 165 -7.78 22.16 -7.74
CA ASP A 165 -9.18 22.10 -7.30
C ASP A 165 -10.02 23.25 -7.88
N THR A 166 -9.43 24.43 -8.06
CA THR A 166 -10.09 25.61 -8.66
C THR A 166 -10.50 25.43 -10.13
N LYS A 167 -9.96 24.42 -10.84
CA LYS A 167 -10.36 24.10 -12.23
C LYS A 167 -11.65 23.27 -12.35
N ARG A 168 -12.36 23.04 -11.25
CA ARG A 168 -13.58 22.22 -11.19
C ARG A 168 -14.86 22.98 -10.84
N GLY A 169 -14.78 24.30 -10.63
CA GLY A 169 -15.93 25.21 -10.64
C GLY A 169 -16.13 25.78 -12.03
#